data_AF-A0A7Y3F005-F1
#
_entry.id   AF-A0A7Y3F005-F1
#
_cell.length_a   1.000
_cell.length_b   1.000
_cell.length_c   1.000
_cell.angle_alpha   90.00
_cell.angle_beta   90.00
_cell.angle_gamma   90.00
#
_symmetry.space_group_name_H-M   'P 1'
#
loop_
_entity.id
_entity.type
_entity.pdbx_description
1 polymer ?
#
loop_
_entity_poly.entity_id
_entity_poly.type
_entity_poly.pdbx_seq_one_letter_code
_entity_poly.pdbx_strand_id
1 'polypeptide(L)'
;MIQGEYFTSGTSLGLSATLDCQGDSLVLVTSGSSRIIDPDSLVISERLAHLPRRLHFPDGSMFTTLANEELDNALRALGITPKSSWIDFFESGWRWTLLALVAIPVFVYLLFTVGMPVVAGPIASWVPEEVKEDLDRATLEFLDQKVFEPSQLAPERQAELVESFSRAFRVGLFGKNDVIFRQGGFLGANALALPGGTIIFTDEIVELAESDGELVAVYAHERGHVVYNHSMRNLMQSTGVTFVMGWMLGDLTMITDLVLVGAPVMMQQMSYSRGFEREADEYALMILNTSGYSGSCFADMMEKLVTQAGRNIDSNSSYLSSHPSTRERIKASRSAQPCVKRFTATTGNPLTQGKPGQQHKPRKNWVEISPPEISAPPVTIDMSEGDYHPVRKAAPTYPRDALVAGIQGYCVVEYTVTEQGTVRDPQVLSDQCTSPLFEQTSIEAALKFIYKPRVVDATAEEVPGVQNKFTYKITETYTPYKYDQ
;
A
#
# COMPACT_ATOMS: atom_id res chain seq x y z
N MET A 1 41.11 -28.50 -38.76
CA MET A 1 41.44 -27.19 -39.35
C MET A 1 40.23 -26.26 -39.35
N ILE A 2 40.20 -25.32 -38.42
CA ILE A 2 39.20 -24.28 -38.22
C ILE A 2 39.69 -23.02 -38.95
N GLN A 3 38.90 -22.47 -39.87
CA GLN A 3 39.29 -21.26 -40.62
C GLN A 3 38.94 -19.98 -39.85
N GLY A 4 39.78 -18.96 -39.95
CA GLY A 4 39.52 -17.66 -39.31
C GLY A 4 40.49 -16.56 -39.70
N GLU A 5 40.43 -15.46 -38.97
CA GLU A 5 41.33 -14.33 -39.12
C GLU A 5 42.17 -14.16 -37.85
N TYR A 6 43.46 -13.89 -38.02
CA TYR A 6 44.42 -13.64 -36.95
C TYR A 6 44.85 -12.18 -36.97
N PHE A 7 44.78 -11.54 -35.81
CA PHE A 7 45.17 -10.15 -35.55
C PHE A 7 46.37 -10.13 -34.61
N THR A 8 47.45 -9.48 -35.03
CA THR A 8 48.62 -9.31 -34.18
C THR A 8 48.40 -8.20 -33.15
N SER A 9 49.07 -8.30 -32.01
CA SER A 9 48.97 -7.32 -30.93
C SER A 9 49.25 -5.90 -31.44
N GLY A 10 48.31 -4.98 -31.19
CA GLY A 10 48.43 -3.58 -31.60
C GLY A 10 48.13 -3.27 -33.08
N THR A 11 47.64 -4.23 -33.88
CA THR A 11 47.22 -3.97 -35.27
C THR A 11 45.80 -4.45 -35.53
N SER A 12 45.11 -3.78 -36.46
CA SER A 12 43.76 -4.18 -36.92
C SER A 12 43.78 -4.93 -38.26
N LEU A 13 44.97 -5.28 -38.76
CA LEU A 13 45.12 -5.98 -40.03
C LEU A 13 44.90 -7.47 -39.82
N GLY A 14 43.78 -7.99 -40.32
CA GLY A 14 43.47 -9.42 -40.27
C GLY A 14 44.28 -10.21 -41.29
N LEU A 15 44.96 -11.26 -40.82
CA LEU A 15 45.65 -12.24 -41.65
C LEU A 15 44.80 -13.51 -41.71
N SER A 16 44.57 -14.07 -42.90
CA SER A 16 43.90 -15.37 -43.01
C SER A 16 44.73 -16.44 -42.32
N ALA A 17 44.11 -17.14 -41.38
CA ALA A 17 44.77 -18.14 -40.56
C ALA A 17 43.89 -19.37 -40.36
N THR A 18 44.52 -20.49 -40.03
CA THR A 18 43.82 -21.72 -39.69
C THR A 18 44.31 -22.22 -38.34
N LEU A 19 43.38 -22.68 -37.52
CA LEU A 19 43.66 -23.28 -36.22
C LEU A 19 43.46 -24.79 -36.33
N ASP A 20 44.46 -25.57 -35.98
CA ASP A 20 44.40 -27.03 -36.04
C ASP A 20 44.67 -27.65 -34.68
N CYS A 21 43.99 -28.75 -34.36
CA CYS A 21 44.16 -29.45 -33.09
C CYS A 21 45.09 -30.64 -33.32
N GLN A 22 46.26 -30.63 -32.68
CA GLN A 22 47.26 -31.69 -32.80
C GLN A 22 47.65 -32.19 -31.42
N GLY A 23 47.15 -33.38 -31.06
CA GLY A 23 47.31 -33.91 -29.69
C GLY A 23 46.68 -32.97 -28.66
N ASP A 24 47.47 -32.60 -27.66
CA ASP A 24 47.06 -31.74 -26.54
C ASP A 24 47.34 -30.25 -26.79
N SER A 25 47.58 -29.83 -28.03
CA SER A 25 47.92 -28.45 -28.36
C SER A 25 47.19 -27.93 -29.60
N LEU A 26 47.00 -26.61 -29.64
CA LEU A 26 46.45 -25.90 -30.79
C LEU A 26 47.57 -25.34 -31.64
N VAL A 27 47.52 -25.56 -32.95
CA VAL A 27 48.51 -25.06 -33.90
C VAL A 27 47.85 -23.99 -34.76
N LEU A 28 48.28 -22.75 -34.61
CA LEU A 28 47.88 -21.64 -35.46
C LEU A 28 48.81 -21.58 -36.67
N VAL A 29 48.24 -21.70 -37.87
CA VAL A 29 48.95 -21.66 -39.15
C VAL A 29 48.53 -20.40 -39.91
N THR A 30 49.53 -19.59 -40.27
CA THR A 30 49.41 -18.38 -41.10
C THR A 30 50.21 -18.57 -42.40
N SER A 31 50.04 -17.67 -43.37
CA SER A 31 50.70 -17.73 -44.69
C SER A 31 52.24 -17.76 -44.67
N GLY A 32 52.89 -17.52 -43.53
CA GLY A 32 54.35 -17.55 -43.41
C GLY A 32 54.90 -18.14 -42.11
N SER A 33 54.06 -18.62 -41.19
CA SER A 33 54.52 -19.21 -39.92
C SER A 33 53.45 -20.09 -39.26
N SER A 34 53.89 -21.08 -38.48
CA SER A 34 53.05 -21.92 -37.64
C SER A 34 53.48 -21.79 -36.17
N ARG A 35 52.53 -21.65 -35.26
CA ARG A 35 52.80 -21.52 -33.83
C ARG A 35 51.97 -22.52 -33.04
N ILE A 36 52.63 -23.23 -32.12
CA ILE A 36 51.98 -24.09 -31.15
C ILE A 36 51.53 -23.23 -29.96
N ILE A 37 50.29 -23.42 -29.53
CA ILE A 37 49.61 -22.68 -28.49
C ILE A 37 49.20 -23.68 -27.42
N ASP A 38 49.54 -23.32 -26.18
CA ASP A 38 49.07 -24.00 -24.98
C ASP A 38 47.58 -23.64 -24.75
N PRO A 39 46.66 -24.60 -24.78
CA PRO A 39 45.24 -24.36 -24.61
C PRO A 39 44.88 -23.72 -23.25
N ASP A 40 45.65 -23.96 -22.19
CA ASP A 40 45.39 -23.43 -20.85
C ASP A 40 45.66 -21.92 -20.74
N SER A 41 46.43 -21.38 -21.69
CA SER A 41 46.80 -19.96 -21.75
C SER A 41 45.78 -19.08 -22.49
N LEU A 42 44.71 -19.68 -23.03
CA LEU A 42 43.75 -19.01 -23.90
C LEU A 42 42.57 -18.41 -23.11
N VAL A 43 42.24 -17.15 -23.43
CA VAL A 43 40.99 -16.54 -23.02
C VAL A 43 40.03 -16.55 -24.19
N ILE A 44 39.00 -17.40 -24.10
CA ILE A 44 38.04 -17.63 -25.18
C ILE A 44 36.77 -16.86 -24.86
N SER A 45 36.26 -16.08 -25.83
CA SER A 45 34.97 -15.41 -25.69
C SER A 45 33.87 -16.44 -25.46
N GLU A 46 32.85 -16.06 -24.69
CA GLU A 46 31.63 -16.86 -24.56
C GLU A 46 30.93 -17.03 -25.92
N ARG A 47 30.12 -18.07 -26.01
CA ARG A 47 29.28 -18.30 -27.18
C ARG A 47 28.09 -17.34 -27.11
N LEU A 48 27.86 -16.61 -28.20
CA LEU A 48 26.72 -15.72 -28.40
C LEU A 48 26.19 -15.96 -29.81
N ALA A 49 25.18 -16.84 -29.92
CA ALA A 49 24.54 -17.21 -31.18
C ALA A 49 25.52 -17.53 -32.33
N HIS A 50 25.43 -16.76 -33.44
CA HIS A 50 26.25 -16.89 -34.64
C HIS A 50 27.38 -15.85 -34.72
N LEU A 51 27.66 -15.14 -33.63
CA LEU A 51 28.76 -14.17 -33.62
C LEU A 51 30.11 -14.89 -33.72
N PRO A 52 31.13 -14.25 -34.33
CA PRO A 52 32.46 -14.81 -34.40
C PRO A 52 33.03 -15.04 -33.00
N ARG A 53 33.53 -16.25 -32.73
CA ARG A 53 34.25 -16.56 -31.49
C ARG A 53 35.64 -15.97 -31.54
N ARG A 54 36.05 -15.33 -30.45
CA ARG A 54 37.37 -14.70 -30.31
C ARG A 54 38.21 -15.47 -29.32
N LEU A 55 39.42 -15.81 -29.72
CA LEU A 55 40.45 -16.41 -28.88
C LEU A 55 41.52 -15.33 -28.65
N HIS A 56 41.69 -14.93 -27.40
CA HIS A 56 42.74 -14.00 -26.99
C HIS A 56 43.95 -14.77 -26.51
N PHE A 57 45.12 -14.42 -27.05
CA PHE A 57 46.39 -15.01 -26.68
C PHE A 57 47.11 -14.14 -25.63
N PRO A 58 48.03 -14.71 -24.82
CA PRO A 58 48.75 -13.98 -23.76
C PRO A 58 49.58 -12.78 -24.23
N ASP A 59 50.00 -12.78 -25.49
CA ASP A 59 50.78 -11.70 -26.11
C ASP A 59 49.91 -10.54 -26.65
N GLY A 60 48.59 -10.61 -26.43
CA GLY A 60 47.63 -9.61 -26.90
C GLY A 60 47.18 -9.80 -28.34
N SER A 61 47.65 -10.83 -29.05
CA SER A 61 47.09 -11.21 -30.35
C SER A 61 45.71 -11.86 -30.21
N MET A 62 44.97 -11.96 -31.32
CA MET A 62 43.61 -12.52 -31.33
C MET A 62 43.36 -13.37 -32.57
N PHE A 63 42.66 -14.48 -32.42
CA PHE A 63 42.09 -15.24 -33.54
C PHE A 63 40.56 -15.19 -33.48
N THR A 64 39.91 -14.92 -34.61
CA THR A 64 38.45 -14.90 -34.73
C THR A 64 37.99 -15.93 -35.75
N THR A 65 36.90 -16.65 -35.46
CA THR A 65 36.33 -17.63 -36.38
C THR A 65 34.80 -17.62 -36.33
N LEU A 66 34.18 -17.90 -37.48
CA LEU A 66 32.74 -18.18 -37.61
C LEU A 66 32.44 -19.68 -37.46
N ALA A 67 33.46 -20.55 -37.51
CA ALA A 67 33.32 -21.99 -37.42
C ALA A 67 33.20 -22.45 -35.95
N ASN A 68 32.15 -21.96 -35.29
CA ASN A 68 31.93 -22.12 -33.84
C ASN A 68 31.82 -23.59 -33.42
N GLU A 69 31.17 -24.45 -34.23
CA GLU A 69 31.03 -25.88 -33.92
C GLU A 69 32.36 -26.64 -34.01
N GLU A 70 33.17 -26.33 -35.03
CA GLU A 70 34.49 -26.94 -35.20
C GLU A 70 35.44 -26.54 -34.06
N LEU A 71 35.37 -25.28 -33.65
CA LEU A 71 36.11 -24.77 -32.49
C LEU A 71 35.66 -25.47 -31.19
N ASP A 72 34.36 -25.56 -30.93
CA ASP A 72 33.85 -26.22 -29.71
C ASP A 72 34.18 -27.73 -29.68
N ASN A 73 34.28 -28.39 -30.84
CA ASN A 73 34.72 -29.78 -30.94
C ASN A 73 36.22 -29.92 -30.66
N ALA A 74 37.05 -29.01 -31.17
CA ALA A 74 38.48 -28.98 -30.87
C ALA A 74 38.75 -28.70 -29.39
N LEU A 75 38.04 -27.74 -28.79
CA LEU A 75 38.17 -27.43 -27.35
C LEU A 75 37.76 -28.62 -26.48
N ARG A 76 36.68 -29.31 -26.83
CA ARG A 76 36.26 -30.53 -26.12
C ARG A 76 37.28 -31.67 -26.24
N ALA A 77 37.92 -31.82 -27.40
CA ALA A 77 38.99 -32.81 -27.58
C ALA A 77 40.21 -32.53 -26.69
N LEU A 78 40.44 -31.26 -26.35
CA LEU A 78 41.50 -30.80 -25.43
C LEU A 78 41.07 -30.81 -23.95
N GLY A 79 39.88 -31.32 -23.62
CA GLY A 79 39.36 -31.34 -22.24
C GLY A 79 38.85 -29.98 -21.75
N ILE A 80 38.83 -28.94 -22.60
CA ILE A 80 38.28 -27.63 -22.29
C ILE A 80 36.78 -27.66 -22.56
N THR A 81 35.97 -27.74 -21.51
CA THR A 81 34.52 -27.61 -21.63
C THR A 81 34.15 -26.12 -21.77
N PRO A 82 33.60 -25.66 -22.90
CA PRO A 82 33.07 -24.31 -22.99
C PRO A 82 31.95 -24.15 -21.95
N LYS A 83 31.96 -23.06 -21.18
CA LYS A 83 30.82 -22.71 -20.33
C LYS A 83 29.63 -22.41 -21.25
N SER A 84 28.69 -23.34 -21.36
CA SER A 84 27.41 -23.07 -22.03
C SER A 84 26.60 -22.13 -21.13
N SER A 85 26.29 -20.93 -21.61
CA SER A 85 25.41 -20.03 -20.86
C SER A 85 23.98 -20.53 -21.02
N TRP A 86 23.15 -20.43 -19.97
CA TRP A 86 21.72 -20.74 -20.09
C TRP A 86 21.04 -19.88 -21.17
N ILE A 87 21.66 -18.76 -21.52
CA ILE A 87 21.29 -17.85 -22.61
C ILE A 87 21.33 -18.58 -23.97
N ASP A 88 22.32 -19.45 -24.23
CA ASP A 88 22.42 -20.21 -25.48
C ASP A 88 21.20 -21.11 -25.70
N PHE A 89 20.64 -21.69 -24.62
CA PHE A 89 19.43 -22.51 -24.70
C PHE A 89 18.20 -21.69 -25.08
N PHE A 90 18.03 -20.50 -24.49
CA PHE A 90 16.92 -19.59 -24.82
C PHE A 90 17.05 -18.98 -26.21
N GLU A 91 18.27 -18.79 -26.72
CA GLU A 91 18.53 -18.29 -28.08
C GLU A 91 18.50 -19.38 -29.16
N SER A 92 18.75 -20.65 -28.80
CA SER A 92 18.85 -21.77 -29.76
C SER A 92 17.54 -22.15 -30.46
N GLY A 93 16.39 -21.69 -29.97
CA GLY A 93 15.09 -22.10 -30.49
C GLY A 93 14.09 -20.95 -30.57
N TRP A 94 13.62 -20.66 -31.79
CA TRP A 94 12.57 -19.65 -32.06
C TRP A 94 11.30 -19.81 -31.18
N ARG A 95 11.05 -21.03 -30.67
CA ARG A 95 9.95 -21.35 -29.75
C ARG A 95 10.09 -20.66 -28.40
N TRP A 96 11.31 -20.57 -27.86
CA TRP A 96 11.59 -19.87 -26.60
C TRP A 96 11.52 -18.36 -26.76
N THR A 97 11.96 -17.84 -27.91
CA THR A 97 11.76 -16.43 -28.28
C THR A 97 10.27 -16.09 -28.34
N LEU A 98 9.46 -16.92 -28.98
CA LEU A 98 7.99 -16.74 -29.01
C LEU A 98 7.36 -16.86 -27.63
N LEU A 99 7.80 -17.83 -26.82
CA LEU A 99 7.32 -17.98 -25.45
C LEU A 99 7.62 -16.71 -24.65
N ALA A 100 8.85 -16.18 -24.72
CA ALA A 100 9.24 -14.96 -24.04
C ALA A 100 8.43 -13.74 -24.53
N LEU A 101 8.18 -13.64 -25.84
CA LEU A 101 7.38 -12.58 -26.45
C LEU A 101 5.96 -12.52 -25.90
N VAL A 102 5.39 -13.66 -25.48
CA VAL A 102 4.05 -13.73 -24.86
C VAL A 102 4.15 -13.67 -23.34
N ALA A 103 5.10 -14.39 -22.74
CA ALA A 103 5.23 -14.52 -21.30
C ALA A 103 5.62 -13.20 -20.63
N ILE A 104 6.46 -12.38 -21.25
CA ILE A 104 6.86 -11.08 -20.68
C ILE A 104 5.65 -10.13 -20.59
N PRO A 105 4.87 -9.86 -21.66
CA PRO A 105 3.66 -9.06 -21.55
C PRO A 105 2.63 -9.61 -20.57
N VAL A 106 2.44 -10.94 -20.54
CA VAL A 106 1.52 -11.58 -19.58
C VAL A 106 2.00 -11.41 -18.15
N PHE A 107 3.29 -11.59 -17.90
CA PHE A 107 3.89 -11.38 -16.58
C PHE A 107 3.76 -9.92 -16.15
N VAL A 108 4.07 -8.97 -17.03
CA VAL A 108 3.90 -7.53 -16.76
C VAL A 108 2.43 -7.22 -16.46
N TYR A 109 1.50 -7.74 -17.27
CA TYR A 109 0.06 -7.57 -17.02
C TYR A 109 -0.36 -8.11 -15.66
N LEU A 110 0.08 -9.32 -15.28
CA LEU A 110 -0.22 -9.92 -13.97
C LEU A 110 0.45 -9.16 -12.82
N LEU A 111 1.67 -8.68 -13.01
CA LEU A 111 2.37 -7.85 -12.03
C LEU A 111 1.57 -6.58 -11.72
N PHE A 112 1.01 -5.93 -12.74
CA PHE A 112 0.23 -4.71 -12.54
C PHE A 112 -1.21 -4.94 -12.07
N THR A 113 -1.87 -6.00 -12.55
CA THR A 113 -3.27 -6.27 -12.23
C THR A 113 -3.47 -7.07 -10.95
N VAL A 114 -2.47 -7.85 -10.53
CA VAL A 114 -2.55 -8.72 -9.35
C VAL A 114 -1.46 -8.38 -8.34
N GLY A 115 -0.20 -8.22 -8.78
CA GLY A 115 0.93 -7.95 -7.88
C GLY A 115 0.82 -6.60 -7.18
N MET A 116 0.67 -5.52 -7.94
CA MET A 116 0.63 -4.15 -7.42
C MET A 116 -0.51 -3.92 -6.41
N PRO A 117 -1.77 -4.38 -6.63
CA PRO A 117 -2.82 -4.22 -5.63
C PRO A 117 -2.51 -4.87 -4.27
N VAL A 118 -1.87 -6.04 -4.28
CA VAL A 118 -1.49 -6.77 -3.05
C VAL A 118 -0.41 -6.00 -2.28
N VAL A 119 0.56 -5.42 -2.99
CA VAL A 119 1.70 -4.72 -2.38
C VAL A 119 1.37 -3.26 -2.01
N ALA A 120 0.44 -2.61 -2.73
CA ALA A 120 0.09 -1.21 -2.52
C ALA A 120 -0.51 -0.94 -1.13
N GLY A 121 -1.26 -1.89 -0.56
CA GLY A 121 -1.86 -1.75 0.76
C GLY A 121 -0.82 -1.52 1.88
N PRO A 122 0.10 -2.46 2.09
CA PRO A 122 1.18 -2.34 3.07
C PRO A 122 2.09 -1.12 2.85
N ILE A 123 2.44 -0.79 1.60
CA ILE A 123 3.31 0.37 1.32
C ILE A 123 2.57 1.68 1.62
N ALA A 124 1.29 1.81 1.24
CA ALA A 124 0.51 3.01 1.50
C ALA A 124 0.41 3.32 3.01
N SER A 125 0.30 2.30 3.86
CA SER A 125 0.32 2.48 5.31
C SER A 125 1.69 2.83 5.89
N TRP A 126 2.78 2.60 5.15
CA TRP A 126 4.14 2.91 5.58
C TRP A 126 4.60 4.32 5.18
N VAL A 127 3.86 5.00 4.30
CA VAL A 127 4.15 6.39 3.92
C VAL A 127 4.09 7.28 5.17
N PRO A 128 5.18 8.02 5.50
CA PRO A 128 5.19 8.94 6.64
C PRO A 128 4.10 9.99 6.56
N GLU A 129 3.60 10.43 7.71
CA GLU A 129 2.47 11.38 7.76
C GLU A 129 2.83 12.74 7.17
N GLU A 130 4.08 13.18 7.34
CA GLU A 130 4.57 14.44 6.79
C GLU A 130 4.47 14.48 5.26
N VAL A 131 4.73 13.34 4.59
CA VAL A 131 4.62 13.23 3.13
C VAL A 131 3.15 13.31 2.69
N LYS A 132 2.23 12.75 3.48
CA LYS A 132 0.79 12.84 3.20
C LYS A 132 0.28 14.26 3.39
N GLU A 133 0.72 14.96 4.43
CA GLU A 133 0.38 16.37 4.67
C GLU A 133 0.90 17.30 3.57
N ASP A 134 2.12 17.08 3.09
CA ASP A 134 2.67 17.85 1.97
C ASP A 134 1.91 17.60 0.67
N LEU A 135 1.49 16.35 0.43
CA LEU A 135 0.63 16.01 -0.71
C LEU A 135 -0.77 16.62 -0.59
N ASP A 136 -1.35 16.67 0.61
CA ASP A 136 -2.62 17.37 0.86
C ASP A 136 -2.49 18.86 0.51
N ARG A 137 -1.42 19.51 0.98
CA ARG A 137 -1.17 20.93 0.71
C ARG A 137 -1.03 21.20 -0.78
N ALA A 138 -0.21 20.41 -1.48
CA ALA A 138 0.01 20.56 -2.91
C ALA A 138 -1.27 20.29 -3.71
N THR A 139 -2.05 19.28 -3.32
CA THR A 139 -3.32 18.95 -3.98
C THR A 139 -4.36 20.02 -3.74
N LEU A 140 -4.49 20.51 -2.52
CA LEU A 140 -5.42 21.57 -2.17
C LEU A 140 -5.08 22.87 -2.91
N GLU A 141 -3.81 23.26 -2.95
CA GLU A 141 -3.37 24.44 -3.69
C GLU A 141 -3.69 24.33 -5.19
N PHE A 142 -3.47 23.15 -5.79
CA PHE A 142 -3.85 22.89 -7.17
C PHE A 142 -5.36 23.01 -7.38
N LEU A 143 -6.17 22.41 -6.51
CA LEU A 143 -7.62 22.45 -6.61
C LEU A 143 -8.16 23.87 -6.40
N ASP A 144 -7.66 24.62 -5.43
CA ASP A 144 -8.04 26.02 -5.18
C ASP A 144 -7.65 26.95 -6.34
N GLN A 145 -6.59 26.62 -7.11
CA GLN A 145 -6.18 27.41 -8.26
C GLN A 145 -6.94 27.07 -9.56
N LYS A 146 -7.43 25.83 -9.70
CA LYS A 146 -7.93 25.30 -10.99
C LYS A 146 -9.37 24.86 -10.98
N VAL A 147 -9.94 24.61 -9.81
CA VAL A 147 -11.18 23.86 -9.66
C VAL A 147 -12.16 24.59 -8.74
N PHE A 148 -11.71 24.95 -7.55
CA PHE A 148 -12.56 25.51 -6.51
C PHE A 148 -12.48 27.02 -6.44
N GLU A 149 -13.58 27.60 -5.97
CA GLU A 149 -13.67 28.99 -5.53
C GLU A 149 -13.91 29.03 -4.02
N PRO A 150 -13.68 30.18 -3.35
CA PRO A 150 -14.01 30.35 -1.94
C PRO A 150 -15.48 30.00 -1.65
N SER A 151 -15.73 29.29 -0.56
CA SER A 151 -17.09 28.92 -0.14
C SER A 151 -17.95 30.17 0.13
N GLN A 152 -19.21 30.08 -0.29
CA GLN A 152 -20.27 31.06 -0.04
C GLN A 152 -21.14 30.67 1.17
N LEU A 153 -20.90 29.50 1.78
CA LEU A 153 -21.59 29.11 2.99
C LEU A 153 -21.25 30.06 4.14
N ALA A 154 -22.27 30.49 4.87
CA ALA A 154 -22.09 31.31 6.07
C ALA A 154 -21.13 30.61 7.06
N PRO A 155 -20.15 31.32 7.65
CA PRO A 155 -19.19 30.72 8.59
C PRO A 155 -19.87 29.97 9.74
N GLU A 156 -21.03 30.44 10.20
CA GLU A 156 -21.84 29.79 11.22
C GLU A 156 -22.34 28.42 10.75
N ARG A 157 -22.76 28.30 9.49
CA ARG A 157 -23.21 27.03 8.92
C ARG A 157 -22.07 26.05 8.77
N GLN A 158 -20.89 26.52 8.37
CA GLN A 158 -19.68 25.69 8.31
C GLN A 158 -19.34 25.13 9.69
N ALA A 159 -19.36 26.00 10.72
CA ALA A 159 -19.12 25.58 12.11
C ALA A 159 -20.17 24.57 12.62
N GLU A 160 -21.45 24.78 12.31
CA GLU A 160 -22.53 23.84 12.67
C GLU A 160 -22.35 22.45 12.03
N LEU A 161 -21.89 22.40 10.78
CA LEU A 161 -21.61 21.14 10.07
C LEU A 161 -20.40 20.44 10.67
N VAL A 162 -19.31 21.16 10.91
CA VAL A 162 -18.12 20.63 11.59
C VAL A 162 -18.48 20.10 12.97
N GLU A 163 -19.34 20.78 13.71
CA GLU A 163 -19.84 20.31 15.00
C GLU A 163 -20.71 19.05 14.86
N SER A 164 -21.54 18.98 13.81
CA SER A 164 -22.39 17.80 13.57
C SER A 164 -21.54 16.58 13.19
N PHE A 165 -20.53 16.76 12.35
CA PHE A 165 -19.53 15.73 12.04
C PHE A 165 -18.79 15.31 13.32
N SER A 166 -18.33 16.26 14.13
CA SER A 166 -17.62 15.93 15.36
C SER A 166 -18.48 15.23 16.42
N ARG A 167 -19.77 15.55 16.48
CA ARG A 167 -20.72 14.88 17.38
C ARG A 167 -20.99 13.45 16.93
N ALA A 168 -21.20 13.23 15.63
CA ALA A 168 -21.35 11.90 15.08
C ALA A 168 -20.11 11.04 15.34
N PHE A 169 -18.92 11.64 15.45
CA PHE A 169 -17.67 10.91 15.69
C PHE A 169 -17.21 10.92 17.15
N ARG A 170 -18.02 11.40 18.13
CA ARG A 170 -17.65 11.51 19.56
C ARG A 170 -16.25 12.14 19.75
N VAL A 171 -15.99 13.28 19.11
CA VAL A 171 -14.64 13.83 18.97
C VAL A 171 -14.10 14.51 20.24
N GLY A 172 -12.95 14.01 20.69
CA GLY A 172 -11.92 14.77 21.42
C GLY A 172 -10.49 14.32 21.10
N LEU A 173 -10.28 13.48 20.08
CA LEU A 173 -9.06 12.67 19.93
C LEU A 173 -8.49 12.57 18.52
N PHE A 174 -9.12 13.17 17.51
CA PHE A 174 -8.59 13.12 16.15
C PHE A 174 -7.53 14.21 15.97
N GLY A 175 -6.45 13.84 15.28
CA GLY A 175 -5.51 14.83 14.73
C GLY A 175 -6.22 15.78 13.77
N LYS A 176 -5.49 16.78 13.27
CA LYS A 176 -5.99 17.77 12.30
C LYS A 176 -6.73 17.07 11.15
N ASN A 177 -8.05 17.06 11.20
CA ASN A 177 -8.90 16.66 10.09
C ASN A 177 -9.60 17.95 9.67
N ASP A 178 -8.90 18.75 8.87
CA ASP A 178 -9.40 20.02 8.40
C ASP A 178 -10.53 19.72 7.40
N VAL A 179 -11.77 19.79 7.88
CA VAL A 179 -12.93 19.85 7.00
C VAL A 179 -12.95 21.24 6.41
N ILE A 180 -12.86 21.33 5.09
CA ILE A 180 -12.86 22.60 4.39
C ILE A 180 -14.04 22.66 3.43
N PHE A 181 -14.64 23.83 3.35
CA PHE A 181 -15.73 24.10 2.44
C PHE A 181 -15.22 24.91 1.26
N ARG A 182 -15.70 24.59 0.07
CA ARG A 182 -15.36 25.26 -1.19
C ARG A 182 -16.57 25.34 -2.09
N GLN A 183 -16.63 26.36 -2.93
CA GLN A 183 -17.62 26.35 -4.00
C GLN A 183 -17.13 25.45 -5.13
N GLY A 184 -17.93 24.46 -5.54
CA GLY A 184 -17.56 23.39 -6.46
C GLY A 184 -17.48 23.81 -7.92
N GLY A 185 -18.10 24.93 -8.29
CA GLY A 185 -18.03 25.47 -9.64
C GLY A 185 -18.51 24.46 -10.69
N PHE A 186 -17.64 24.10 -11.64
CA PHE A 186 -17.98 23.11 -12.67
C PHE A 186 -18.07 21.66 -12.13
N LEU A 187 -17.46 21.35 -10.98
CA LEU A 187 -17.60 20.03 -10.36
C LEU A 187 -19.00 19.80 -9.76
N GLY A 188 -19.66 20.88 -9.34
CA GLY A 188 -20.96 20.83 -8.67
C GLY A 188 -20.91 20.11 -7.32
N ALA A 189 -21.97 19.38 -6.99
CA ALA A 189 -22.10 18.66 -5.71
C ALA A 189 -21.05 17.53 -5.61
N ASN A 190 -20.08 17.69 -4.71
CA ASN A 190 -18.99 16.76 -4.49
C ASN A 190 -18.42 16.84 -3.06
N ALA A 191 -17.75 15.77 -2.64
CA ALA A 191 -16.91 15.71 -1.45
C ALA A 191 -15.68 14.84 -1.76
N LEU A 192 -14.52 15.16 -1.20
CA LEU A 192 -13.29 14.41 -1.47
C LEU A 192 -12.36 14.35 -0.26
N ALA A 193 -11.79 13.17 -0.03
CA ALA A 193 -10.75 12.93 0.96
C ALA A 193 -9.34 12.96 0.34
N LEU A 194 -8.48 13.82 0.88
CA LEU A 194 -7.06 13.87 0.53
C LEU A 194 -6.25 12.86 1.38
N PRO A 195 -5.05 12.43 0.92
CA PRO A 195 -4.24 11.39 1.55
C PRO A 195 -3.87 11.61 3.02
N GLY A 196 -3.62 12.85 3.43
CA GLY A 196 -3.32 13.28 4.80
C GLY A 196 -4.56 13.49 5.66
N GLY A 197 -5.76 13.28 5.10
CA GLY A 197 -7.01 13.29 5.85
C GLY A 197 -7.79 14.60 5.83
N THR A 198 -7.36 15.60 5.05
CA THR A 198 -8.17 16.77 4.73
C THR A 198 -9.40 16.33 3.92
N ILE A 199 -10.59 16.76 4.32
CA ILE A 199 -11.84 16.43 3.62
C ILE A 199 -12.50 17.71 3.12
N ILE A 200 -12.74 17.79 1.82
CA ILE A 200 -13.35 18.94 1.18
C ILE A 200 -14.82 18.65 0.92
N PHE A 201 -15.71 19.56 1.29
CA PHE A 201 -17.11 19.57 0.90
C PHE A 201 -17.39 20.73 -0.03
N THR A 202 -18.10 20.47 -1.13
CA THR A 202 -18.59 21.57 -1.96
C THR A 202 -19.86 22.18 -1.40
N ASP A 203 -20.06 23.48 -1.61
CA ASP A 203 -21.29 24.16 -1.21
C ASP A 203 -22.53 23.50 -1.84
N GLU A 204 -22.41 23.04 -3.09
CA GLU A 204 -23.47 22.40 -3.83
C GLU A 204 -23.88 21.04 -3.24
N ILE A 205 -22.96 20.29 -2.61
CA ILE A 205 -23.34 19.04 -1.91
C ILE A 205 -24.06 19.35 -0.60
N VAL A 206 -23.70 20.46 0.06
CA VAL A 206 -24.36 20.94 1.26
C VAL A 206 -25.78 21.43 0.94
N GLU A 207 -25.97 22.10 -0.19
CA GLU A 207 -27.27 22.55 -0.69
C GLU A 207 -28.15 21.39 -1.18
N LEU A 208 -27.54 20.34 -1.76
CA LEU A 208 -28.27 19.15 -2.20
C LEU A 208 -28.84 18.34 -1.04
N ALA A 209 -28.13 18.31 0.09
CA ALA A 209 -28.55 17.56 1.26
C ALA A 209 -29.79 18.18 1.91
N GLU A 210 -30.78 17.35 2.26
CA GLU A 210 -31.98 17.80 2.97
C GLU A 210 -31.86 17.63 4.48
N SER A 211 -30.76 17.03 4.93
CA SER A 211 -30.46 16.76 6.33
C SER A 211 -28.96 16.82 6.62
N ASP A 212 -28.63 17.20 7.85
CA ASP A 212 -27.24 17.10 8.35
C ASP A 212 -26.81 15.62 8.45
N GLY A 213 -27.77 14.70 8.62
CA GLY A 213 -27.51 13.25 8.65
C GLY A 213 -26.99 12.69 7.32
N GLU A 214 -27.47 13.20 6.18
CA GLU A 214 -26.94 12.87 4.86
C GLU A 214 -25.49 13.33 4.72
N LEU A 215 -25.16 14.53 5.19
CA LEU A 215 -23.79 15.05 5.15
C LEU A 215 -22.86 14.30 6.12
N VAL A 216 -23.35 13.91 7.30
CA VAL A 216 -22.62 13.05 8.23
C VAL A 216 -22.32 11.69 7.60
N ALA A 217 -23.25 11.14 6.81
CA ALA A 217 -23.04 9.90 6.09
C ALA A 217 -21.95 10.02 5.01
N VAL A 218 -21.97 11.09 4.21
CA VAL A 218 -20.90 11.37 3.24
C VAL A 218 -19.57 11.56 3.96
N TYR A 219 -19.52 12.34 5.04
CA TYR A 219 -18.31 12.53 5.82
C TYR A 219 -17.74 11.20 6.34
N ALA A 220 -18.61 10.28 6.79
CA ALA A 220 -18.19 8.97 7.24
C ALA A 220 -17.65 8.09 6.11
N HIS A 221 -18.23 8.18 4.92
CA HIS A 221 -17.73 7.53 3.72
C HIS A 221 -16.34 8.05 3.33
N GLU A 222 -16.20 9.38 3.22
CA GLU A 222 -14.91 10.02 2.90
C GLU A 222 -13.84 9.67 3.95
N ARG A 223 -14.23 9.60 5.23
CA ARG A 223 -13.32 9.16 6.29
C ARG A 223 -12.87 7.71 6.12
N GLY A 224 -13.75 6.83 5.63
CA GLY A 224 -13.40 5.46 5.27
C GLY A 224 -12.27 5.40 4.23
N HIS A 225 -12.30 6.28 3.22
CA HIS A 225 -11.21 6.38 2.23
C HIS A 225 -9.87 6.78 2.85
N VAL A 226 -9.88 7.69 3.83
CA VAL A 226 -8.67 8.07 4.58
C VAL A 226 -8.14 6.90 5.41
N VAL A 227 -9.02 6.25 6.18
CA VAL A 227 -8.66 5.14 7.08
C VAL A 227 -7.99 4.00 6.31
N TYR A 228 -8.56 3.61 5.17
CA TYR A 228 -7.99 2.56 4.33
C TYR A 228 -6.93 3.06 3.34
N ASN A 229 -6.50 4.32 3.44
CA ASN A 229 -5.50 4.96 2.57
C ASN A 229 -5.82 4.76 1.07
N HIS A 230 -7.10 4.78 0.68
CA HIS A 230 -7.54 4.48 -0.69
C HIS A 230 -6.90 5.41 -1.72
N SER A 231 -6.79 6.71 -1.44
CA SER A 231 -6.14 7.68 -2.34
C SER A 231 -4.68 7.32 -2.61
N MET A 232 -3.94 6.92 -1.58
CA MET A 232 -2.54 6.52 -1.69
C MET A 232 -2.37 5.17 -2.40
N ARG A 233 -3.21 4.19 -2.06
CA ARG A 233 -3.23 2.88 -2.75
C ARG A 233 -3.56 3.04 -4.23
N ASN A 234 -4.53 3.89 -4.57
CA ASN A 234 -4.92 4.15 -5.96
C ASN A 234 -3.85 4.93 -6.72
N LEU A 235 -3.20 5.92 -6.08
CA LEU A 235 -2.07 6.63 -6.65
C LEU A 235 -0.91 5.69 -6.98
N MET A 236 -0.56 4.77 -6.08
CA MET A 236 0.50 3.77 -6.32
C MET A 236 0.13 2.80 -7.45
N GLN A 237 -1.13 2.37 -7.50
CA GLN A 237 -1.63 1.48 -8.56
C GLN A 237 -1.63 2.17 -9.94
N SER A 238 -2.00 3.45 -10.01
CA SER A 238 -2.05 4.21 -11.26
C SER A 238 -0.67 4.66 -11.75
N THR A 239 0.26 4.95 -10.83
CA THR A 239 1.62 5.43 -11.17
C THR A 239 2.64 4.31 -11.33
N GLY A 240 2.33 3.07 -10.94
CA GLY A 240 3.27 1.95 -11.01
C GLY A 240 3.86 1.72 -12.41
N VAL A 241 3.07 1.94 -13.48
CA VAL A 241 3.54 1.84 -14.87
C VAL A 241 4.57 2.93 -15.17
N THR A 242 4.31 4.16 -14.75
CA THR A 242 5.23 5.30 -14.94
C THR A 242 6.51 5.14 -14.13
N PHE A 243 6.44 4.59 -12.91
CA PHE A 243 7.61 4.28 -12.10
C PHE A 243 8.51 3.23 -12.79
N VAL A 244 7.93 2.15 -13.31
CA VAL A 244 8.67 1.13 -14.07
C VAL A 244 9.27 1.71 -15.35
N MET A 245 8.54 2.56 -16.07
CA MET A 245 9.06 3.23 -17.26
C MET A 245 10.20 4.20 -16.94
N GLY A 246 10.11 4.97 -15.86
CA GLY A 246 11.20 5.84 -15.39
C GLY A 246 12.44 5.05 -14.97
N TRP A 247 12.25 3.91 -14.29
CA TRP A 247 13.35 3.00 -13.94
C TRP A 247 13.99 2.35 -15.17
N MET A 248 13.20 1.91 -16.15
CA MET A 248 13.69 1.31 -17.41
C MET A 248 14.47 2.32 -18.27
N LEU A 249 14.06 3.59 -18.27
CA LEU A 249 14.68 4.66 -19.05
C LEU A 249 15.80 5.37 -18.29
N GLY A 250 15.99 5.07 -17.00
CA GLY A 250 17.03 5.67 -16.17
C GLY A 250 16.79 7.13 -15.79
N ASP A 251 15.55 7.62 -15.90
CA ASP A 251 15.17 8.99 -15.60
C ASP A 251 14.28 9.07 -14.35
N LEU A 252 14.93 9.28 -13.21
CA LEU A 252 14.27 9.41 -11.90
C LEU A 252 13.65 10.80 -11.70
N THR A 253 13.98 11.80 -12.52
CA THR A 253 13.38 13.14 -12.42
C THR A 253 11.90 13.12 -12.82
N MET A 254 11.52 12.19 -13.70
CA MET A 254 10.12 11.93 -14.02
C MET A 254 9.30 11.47 -12.80
N ILE A 255 9.91 10.82 -11.81
CA ILE A 255 9.20 10.33 -10.62
C ILE A 255 8.87 11.50 -9.69
N THR A 256 9.81 12.43 -9.48
CA THR A 256 9.60 13.60 -8.63
C THR A 256 8.58 14.57 -9.21
N ASP A 257 8.63 14.82 -10.53
CA ASP A 257 7.68 15.69 -11.21
C ASP A 257 6.28 15.06 -11.29
N LEU A 258 6.20 13.72 -11.46
CA LEU A 258 4.94 12.99 -11.42
C LEU A 258 4.27 13.07 -10.04
N VAL A 259 5.03 12.96 -8.95
CA VAL A 259 4.46 12.98 -7.59
C VAL A 259 4.05 14.40 -7.18
N LEU A 260 4.87 15.41 -7.46
CA LEU A 260 4.61 16.79 -7.00
C LEU A 260 3.68 17.57 -7.92
N VAL A 261 3.75 17.36 -9.23
CA VAL A 261 2.94 18.09 -10.23
C VAL A 261 1.82 17.22 -10.81
N GLY A 262 2.12 15.93 -11.05
CA GLY A 262 1.17 15.00 -11.67
C GLY A 262 0.11 14.44 -10.72
N ALA A 263 0.46 14.14 -9.46
CA ALA A 263 -0.46 13.51 -8.51
C ALA A 263 -1.71 14.35 -8.23
N PRO A 264 -1.65 15.69 -8.04
CA PRO A 264 -2.84 16.51 -7.87
C PRO A 264 -3.83 16.41 -9.04
N VAL A 265 -3.33 16.48 -10.27
CA VAL A 265 -4.15 16.37 -11.50
C VAL A 265 -4.76 14.98 -11.60
N MET A 266 -3.97 13.93 -11.33
CA MET A 266 -4.46 12.56 -11.39
C MET A 266 -5.51 12.29 -10.32
N MET A 267 -5.31 12.78 -9.09
CA MET A 267 -6.25 12.59 -7.99
C MET A 267 -7.63 13.17 -8.29
N GLN A 268 -7.68 14.30 -8.99
CA GLN A 268 -8.94 14.90 -9.44
C GLN A 268 -9.70 14.03 -10.47
N GLN A 269 -9.00 13.15 -11.20
CA GLN A 269 -9.57 12.31 -12.26
C GLN A 269 -9.74 10.84 -11.84
N MET A 270 -9.32 10.47 -10.63
CA MET A 270 -9.31 9.09 -10.18
C MET A 270 -10.72 8.64 -9.76
N SER A 271 -11.12 7.47 -10.28
CA SER A 271 -12.25 6.72 -9.75
C SER A 271 -11.74 5.62 -8.82
N TYR A 272 -12.50 5.36 -7.76
CA TYR A 272 -12.17 4.27 -6.83
C TYR A 272 -12.68 2.93 -7.35
N SER A 273 -11.94 1.87 -6.99
CA SER A 273 -12.34 0.50 -7.31
C SER A 273 -13.60 0.11 -6.52
N ARG A 274 -14.35 -0.89 -7.01
CA ARG A 274 -15.53 -1.41 -6.29
C ARG A 274 -15.19 -1.94 -4.90
N GLY A 275 -13.98 -2.48 -4.71
CA GLY A 275 -13.50 -2.94 -3.41
C GLY A 275 -13.32 -1.79 -2.43
N PHE A 276 -12.69 -0.70 -2.88
CA PHE A 276 -12.49 0.51 -2.06
C PHE A 276 -13.83 1.17 -1.67
N GLU A 277 -14.77 1.25 -2.61
CA GLU A 277 -16.11 1.76 -2.29
C GLU A 277 -16.82 0.90 -1.24
N ARG A 278 -16.67 -0.43 -1.30
CA ARG A 278 -17.27 -1.34 -0.32
C ARG A 278 -16.64 -1.18 1.07
N GLU A 279 -15.31 -1.08 1.16
CA GLU A 279 -14.60 -0.85 2.43
C GLU A 279 -15.02 0.48 3.08
N ALA A 280 -15.17 1.54 2.27
CA ALA A 280 -15.65 2.85 2.72
C ALA A 280 -17.13 2.82 3.14
N ASP A 281 -18.01 2.17 2.36
CA ASP A 281 -19.43 2.00 2.67
C ASP A 281 -19.62 1.23 4.00
N GLU A 282 -18.89 0.13 4.21
CA GLU A 282 -18.95 -0.68 5.44
C GLU A 282 -18.50 0.14 6.66
N TYR A 283 -17.43 0.92 6.52
CA TYR A 283 -16.98 1.85 7.57
C TYR A 283 -18.03 2.93 7.86
N ALA A 284 -18.60 3.56 6.84
CA ALA A 284 -19.61 4.60 6.99
C ALA A 284 -20.85 4.07 7.72
N LEU A 285 -21.37 2.90 7.31
CA LEU A 285 -22.53 2.28 7.93
C LEU A 285 -22.28 1.89 9.39
N MET A 286 -21.08 1.38 9.69
CA MET A 286 -20.67 1.12 11.07
C MET A 286 -20.73 2.39 11.91
N ILE A 287 -20.10 3.48 11.44
CA ILE A 287 -20.09 4.76 12.16
C ILE A 287 -21.51 5.27 12.36
N LEU A 288 -22.31 5.36 11.29
CA LEU A 288 -23.68 5.86 11.37
C LEU A 288 -24.49 5.09 12.43
N ASN A 289 -24.42 3.76 12.41
CA ASN A 289 -25.13 2.91 13.37
C ASN A 289 -24.66 3.16 14.82
N THR A 290 -23.34 3.27 15.06
CA THR A 290 -22.81 3.54 16.41
C THR A 290 -23.12 4.95 16.92
N SER A 291 -23.37 5.88 16.00
CA SER A 291 -23.57 7.29 16.28
C SER A 291 -25.04 7.70 16.32
N GLY A 292 -25.95 6.73 16.22
CA GLY A 292 -27.40 6.94 16.28
C GLY A 292 -28.02 7.47 14.99
N TYR A 293 -27.28 7.42 13.87
CA TYR A 293 -27.79 7.71 12.54
C TYR A 293 -28.22 6.42 11.82
N SER A 294 -29.19 6.54 10.92
CA SER A 294 -29.62 5.43 10.07
C SER A 294 -28.76 5.36 8.80
N GLY A 295 -28.43 4.14 8.36
CA GLY A 295 -27.83 3.91 7.03
C GLY A 295 -28.67 4.48 5.88
N SER A 296 -29.97 4.69 6.10
CA SER A 296 -30.84 5.37 5.13
C SER A 296 -30.38 6.78 4.80
N CYS A 297 -29.67 7.50 5.70
CA CYS A 297 -29.07 8.80 5.37
C CYS A 297 -28.06 8.71 4.24
N PHE A 298 -27.26 7.63 4.22
CA PHE A 298 -26.31 7.41 3.16
C PHE A 298 -27.01 7.03 1.84
N ALA A 299 -28.02 6.16 1.92
CA ALA A 299 -28.83 5.78 0.77
C ALA A 299 -29.57 6.98 0.14
N ASP A 300 -30.18 7.84 0.97
CA ASP A 300 -30.87 9.06 0.54
C ASP A 300 -29.93 10.00 -0.21
N MET A 301 -28.72 10.20 0.32
CA MET A 301 -27.74 11.07 -0.32
C MET A 301 -27.26 10.53 -1.68
N MET A 302 -26.97 9.23 -1.76
CA MET A 302 -26.61 8.58 -3.02
C MET A 302 -27.73 8.67 -4.06
N GLU A 303 -29.00 8.48 -3.67
CA GLU A 303 -30.15 8.63 -4.57
C GLU A 303 -30.27 10.06 -5.11
N LYS A 304 -30.00 11.07 -4.29
CA LYS A 304 -29.99 12.49 -4.70
C LYS A 304 -28.88 12.78 -5.72
N LEU A 305 -27.68 12.29 -5.47
CA LEU A 305 -26.54 12.44 -6.40
C LEU A 305 -26.81 11.78 -7.76
N VAL A 306 -27.40 10.57 -7.76
CA VAL A 306 -27.85 9.88 -8.99
C VAL A 306 -28.92 10.69 -9.72
N THR A 307 -29.89 11.22 -8.99
CA THR A 307 -30.99 12.00 -9.57
C THR A 307 -30.49 13.30 -10.18
N GLN A 308 -29.55 13.99 -9.51
CA GLN A 308 -28.94 15.22 -10.03
C GLN A 308 -28.13 14.95 -11.29
N ALA A 309 -27.33 13.87 -11.33
CA ALA A 309 -26.59 13.46 -12.51
C ALA A 309 -27.50 13.12 -13.70
N GLY A 310 -28.63 12.45 -13.46
CA GLY A 310 -29.58 12.09 -14.52
C GLY A 310 -30.39 13.25 -15.10
N ARG A 311 -30.51 14.37 -14.37
CA ARG A 311 -31.27 15.57 -14.81
C ARG A 311 -30.45 16.51 -15.69
N ASN A 312 -29.13 16.51 -15.56
CA ASN A 312 -28.24 17.36 -16.32
C ASN A 312 -27.45 16.53 -17.33
N ILE A 313 -27.88 16.52 -18.59
CA ILE A 313 -27.19 15.81 -19.69
C ILE A 313 -25.74 16.31 -19.89
N ASP A 314 -25.46 17.56 -19.50
CA ASP A 314 -24.13 18.17 -19.53
C ASP A 314 -23.36 18.08 -18.19
N SER A 315 -23.99 17.63 -17.10
CA SER A 315 -23.31 17.46 -15.80
C SER A 315 -23.25 15.97 -15.44
N ASN A 316 -22.15 15.33 -15.82
CA ASN A 316 -21.71 14.16 -15.06
C ASN A 316 -21.45 14.66 -13.63
N SER A 317 -22.28 14.26 -12.65
CA SER A 317 -22.01 14.61 -11.25
C SER A 317 -20.58 14.15 -10.92
N SER A 318 -19.73 15.12 -10.53
CA SER A 318 -18.32 14.86 -10.30
C SER A 318 -18.10 13.80 -9.20
N TYR A 319 -18.98 13.82 -8.18
CA TYR A 319 -18.99 12.80 -7.13
C TYR A 319 -19.19 11.38 -7.67
N LEU A 320 -20.11 11.18 -8.64
CA LEU A 320 -20.35 9.84 -9.21
C LEU A 320 -19.24 9.39 -10.16
N SER A 321 -18.39 10.32 -10.60
CA SER A 321 -17.24 10.01 -11.44
C SER A 321 -16.10 9.43 -10.59
N SER A 322 -15.88 9.95 -9.38
CA SER A 322 -14.92 9.40 -8.42
C SER A 322 -15.47 8.22 -7.60
N HIS A 323 -16.76 8.27 -7.24
CA HIS A 323 -17.49 7.26 -6.47
C HIS A 323 -18.66 6.69 -7.28
N PRO A 324 -18.45 5.66 -8.11
CA PRO A 324 -19.52 5.05 -8.89
C PRO A 324 -20.63 4.51 -7.98
N SER A 325 -21.76 5.23 -7.93
CA SER A 325 -22.94 4.75 -7.21
C SER A 325 -23.56 3.56 -7.96
N THR A 326 -24.08 2.61 -7.20
CA THR A 326 -24.79 1.47 -7.77
C THR A 326 -26.10 1.24 -7.03
N ARG A 327 -27.09 0.67 -7.71
CA ARG A 327 -28.34 0.22 -7.07
C ARG A 327 -28.07 -0.77 -5.94
N GLU A 328 -26.99 -1.54 -6.04
CA GLU A 328 -26.55 -2.48 -5.01
C GLU A 328 -26.11 -1.74 -3.74
N ARG A 329 -25.26 -0.72 -3.85
CA ARG A 329 -24.81 0.11 -2.71
C ARG A 329 -25.97 0.82 -2.03
N ILE A 330 -26.85 1.47 -2.80
CA ILE A 330 -28.04 2.13 -2.25
C ILE A 330 -28.91 1.13 -1.48
N LYS A 331 -29.15 -0.05 -2.05
CA LYS A 331 -29.94 -1.10 -1.40
C LYS A 331 -29.25 -1.65 -0.15
N ALA A 332 -27.94 -1.82 -0.17
CA ALA A 332 -27.15 -2.30 0.96
C ALA A 332 -27.15 -1.31 2.13
N SER A 333 -27.12 -0.01 1.83
CA SER A 333 -27.13 1.06 2.83
C SER A 333 -28.52 1.36 3.40
N ARG A 334 -29.58 1.04 2.64
CA ARG A 334 -30.98 1.28 3.04
C ARG A 334 -31.31 0.50 4.32
N SER A 335 -31.81 1.19 5.34
CA SER A 335 -32.25 0.57 6.60
C SER A 335 -33.75 0.75 6.83
N ALA A 336 -34.32 0.03 7.80
CA ALA A 336 -35.73 0.19 8.17
C ALA A 336 -36.05 1.55 8.80
N GLN A 337 -35.05 2.23 9.36
CA GLN A 337 -35.22 3.56 9.95
C GLN A 337 -34.97 4.64 8.89
N PRO A 338 -35.80 5.69 8.78
CA PRO A 338 -35.57 6.79 7.84
C PRO A 338 -34.36 7.63 8.27
N CYS A 339 -33.82 8.46 7.36
CA CYS A 339 -32.79 9.42 7.74
C CYS A 339 -33.33 10.47 8.71
N VAL A 340 -32.54 10.80 9.74
CA VAL A 340 -32.89 11.83 10.73
C VAL A 340 -32.35 13.18 10.26
N LYS A 341 -33.21 14.21 10.21
CA LYS A 341 -32.84 15.53 9.69
C LYS A 341 -31.73 16.24 10.47
N ARG A 342 -31.77 16.13 11.80
CA ARG A 342 -30.77 16.66 12.73
C ARG A 342 -30.81 15.82 14.00
N PHE A 343 -29.71 15.17 14.36
CA PHE A 343 -29.67 14.39 15.60
C PHE A 343 -29.64 15.35 16.79
N THR A 344 -30.80 15.55 17.43
CA THR A 344 -30.87 16.17 18.74
C THR A 344 -30.69 15.07 19.78
N ALA A 345 -29.68 15.20 20.64
CA ALA A 345 -29.31 14.23 21.67
C ALA A 345 -30.44 13.91 22.68
N THR A 346 -31.63 14.51 22.52
CA THR A 346 -32.82 14.33 23.35
C THR A 346 -33.65 13.10 22.99
N THR A 347 -33.42 12.45 21.84
CA THR A 347 -34.10 11.20 21.51
C THR A 347 -33.30 10.02 22.05
N GLY A 348 -33.77 9.51 23.19
CA GLY A 348 -33.11 8.50 23.99
C GLY A 348 -32.72 7.25 23.20
N ASN A 349 -31.48 6.83 23.43
CA ASN A 349 -31.02 5.48 23.17
C ASN A 349 -31.93 4.48 23.91
N PRO A 350 -32.53 3.47 23.25
CA PRO A 350 -33.33 2.44 23.92
C PRO A 350 -32.53 1.58 24.92
N LEU A 351 -31.20 1.71 24.97
CA LEU A 351 -30.33 0.88 25.81
C LEU A 351 -29.97 1.47 27.18
N THR A 352 -30.55 2.61 27.58
CA THR A 352 -30.28 3.20 28.90
C THR A 352 -31.57 3.59 29.63
N GLN A 353 -32.29 2.60 30.17
CA GLN A 353 -33.17 2.85 31.31
C GLN A 353 -32.38 2.73 32.62
N GLY A 354 -31.79 3.85 33.05
CA GLY A 354 -31.20 4.05 34.37
C GLY A 354 -31.67 5.39 34.95
N LYS A 355 -32.20 5.37 36.16
CA LYS A 355 -32.99 6.43 36.82
C LYS A 355 -32.28 7.80 36.91
N PRO A 356 -33.03 8.94 36.91
CA PRO A 356 -32.46 10.28 36.99
C PRO A 356 -32.19 10.70 38.44
N GLY A 357 -31.05 11.33 38.70
CA GLY A 357 -30.85 12.06 39.96
C GLY A 357 -29.41 12.47 40.25
N GLN A 358 -29.12 13.75 40.01
CA GLN A 358 -28.45 14.72 40.91
C GLN A 358 -27.43 15.60 40.17
N GLN A 359 -27.78 16.88 40.07
CA GLN A 359 -26.90 17.98 39.67
C GLN A 359 -25.85 18.21 40.76
N HIS A 360 -24.57 18.31 40.39
CA HIS A 360 -23.52 18.84 41.25
C HIS A 360 -22.82 20.02 40.57
N LYS A 361 -22.78 21.16 41.28
CA LYS A 361 -22.10 22.41 40.92
C LYS A 361 -20.58 22.24 41.01
N PRO A 362 -19.76 22.95 40.20
CA PRO A 362 -18.32 22.76 40.19
C PRO A 362 -17.64 23.52 41.33
N ARG A 363 -16.71 22.86 42.04
CA ARG A 363 -15.73 23.52 42.92
C ARG A 363 -14.39 23.61 42.19
N LYS A 364 -13.82 24.82 42.17
CA LYS A 364 -12.48 25.16 41.67
C LYS A 364 -11.43 24.70 42.69
N ASN A 365 -10.41 23.97 42.23
CA ASN A 365 -9.03 23.93 42.74
C ASN A 365 -8.20 23.08 41.76
N TRP A 366 -7.19 23.65 41.10
CA TRP A 366 -6.27 22.89 40.24
C TRP A 366 -4.91 22.76 40.93
N VAL A 367 -4.37 21.54 40.90
CA VAL A 367 -2.97 21.20 41.13
C VAL A 367 -2.42 20.75 39.78
N GLU A 368 -1.30 21.32 39.38
CA GLU A 368 -0.62 21.00 38.12
C GLU A 368 0.08 19.64 38.26
N ILE A 369 -0.31 18.67 37.42
CA ILE A 369 0.29 17.33 37.38
C ILE A 369 0.69 17.06 35.93
N SER A 370 1.97 16.74 35.73
CA SER A 370 2.53 16.36 34.43
C SER A 370 1.83 15.10 33.85
N PRO A 371 1.87 14.88 32.53
CA PRO A 371 1.19 13.75 31.89
C PRO A 371 1.67 12.41 32.48
N PRO A 372 0.78 11.45 32.75
CA PRO A 372 1.20 10.15 33.26
C PRO A 372 1.88 9.35 32.15
N GLU A 373 3.03 8.77 32.46
CA GLU A 373 3.59 7.64 31.70
C GLU A 373 2.54 6.54 31.60
N ILE A 374 2.15 6.18 30.38
CA ILE A 374 1.26 5.05 30.12
C ILE A 374 2.07 3.75 30.34
N SER A 375 2.20 3.34 31.60
CA SER A 375 2.48 1.94 31.93
C SER A 375 1.19 1.32 32.46
N ALA A 376 0.50 0.57 31.59
CA ALA A 376 -0.55 -0.34 32.03
C ALA A 376 0.14 -1.66 32.44
N PRO A 377 -0.19 -2.25 33.60
CA PRO A 377 0.36 -3.55 33.96
C PRO A 377 -0.14 -4.61 32.98
N PRO A 378 0.69 -5.59 32.59
CA PRO A 378 0.24 -6.68 31.74
C PRO A 378 -0.81 -7.50 32.50
N VAL A 379 -2.05 -7.47 32.02
CA VAL A 379 -3.08 -8.42 32.47
C VAL A 379 -2.83 -9.72 31.72
N THR A 380 -2.07 -10.63 32.34
CA THR A 380 -1.93 -12.02 31.92
C THR A 380 -3.21 -12.77 32.26
N ILE A 381 -3.99 -13.14 31.24
CA ILE A 381 -4.97 -14.22 31.36
C ILE A 381 -4.27 -15.48 30.85
N ASP A 382 -3.94 -16.36 31.79
CA ASP A 382 -3.25 -17.63 31.58
C ASP A 382 -4.23 -18.65 30.98
N MET A 383 -4.03 -18.99 29.69
CA MET A 383 -4.65 -20.14 29.05
C MET A 383 -3.73 -20.67 27.93
N SER A 384 -2.76 -21.51 28.30
CA SER A 384 -2.34 -22.74 27.58
C SER A 384 -1.18 -23.40 28.34
N GLU A 385 -1.40 -24.62 28.81
CA GLU A 385 -0.34 -25.54 29.24
C GLU A 385 0.60 -25.82 28.05
N GLY A 386 1.89 -25.50 28.18
CA GLY A 386 2.94 -25.97 27.27
C GLY A 386 4.13 -25.03 27.09
N ASP A 387 5.21 -25.25 27.85
CA ASP A 387 6.64 -25.05 27.49
C ASP A 387 7.18 -23.77 26.80
N TYR A 388 6.50 -22.62 26.81
CA TYR A 388 7.10 -21.34 26.39
C TYR A 388 6.88 -20.23 27.42
N HIS A 389 7.98 -19.68 27.95
CA HIS A 389 7.94 -18.64 28.97
C HIS A 389 8.21 -17.26 28.34
N PRO A 390 7.25 -16.31 28.37
CA PRO A 390 7.47 -14.97 27.85
C PRO A 390 8.47 -14.21 28.73
N VAL A 391 9.50 -13.64 28.09
CA VAL A 391 10.50 -12.77 28.73
C VAL A 391 10.05 -11.31 28.67
N ARG A 392 9.48 -10.90 27.54
CA ARG A 392 8.99 -9.54 27.33
C ARG A 392 7.73 -9.56 26.47
N LYS A 393 6.70 -8.87 26.93
CA LYS A 393 5.46 -8.61 26.20
C LYS A 393 5.34 -7.11 25.95
N ALA A 394 4.86 -6.73 24.78
CA ALA A 394 4.53 -5.35 24.43
C ALA A 394 3.00 -5.15 24.46
N ALA A 395 2.54 -4.03 25.00
CA ALA A 395 1.13 -3.66 24.84
C ALA A 395 0.89 -3.19 23.39
N PRO A 396 -0.29 -3.45 22.82
CA PRO A 396 -0.64 -2.88 21.54
C PRO A 396 -0.93 -1.40 21.70
N THR A 397 -0.56 -0.62 20.70
CA THR A 397 -1.04 0.76 20.60
C THR A 397 -2.54 0.72 20.34
N TYR A 398 -3.35 1.39 21.16
CA TYR A 398 -4.78 1.48 20.90
C TYR A 398 -4.99 2.21 19.57
N PRO A 399 -5.62 1.60 18.55
CA PRO A 399 -5.91 2.30 17.30
C PRO A 399 -6.70 3.56 17.62
N ARG A 400 -6.22 4.72 17.17
CA ARG A 400 -6.89 6.00 17.46
C ARG A 400 -8.36 5.93 17.09
N ASP A 401 -8.68 5.40 15.92
CA ASP A 401 -10.06 5.33 15.43
C ASP A 401 -10.95 4.43 16.30
N ALA A 402 -10.43 3.29 16.79
CA ALA A 402 -11.16 2.44 17.72
C ALA A 402 -11.33 3.09 19.09
N LEU A 403 -10.29 3.79 19.57
CA LEU A 403 -10.32 4.54 20.84
C LEU A 403 -11.39 5.63 20.78
N VAL A 404 -11.50 6.34 19.66
CA VAL A 404 -12.47 7.43 19.50
C VAL A 404 -13.89 6.93 19.28
N ALA A 405 -14.07 5.86 18.49
CA ALA A 405 -15.36 5.21 18.32
C ALA A 405 -15.88 4.54 19.61
N GLY A 406 -15.09 4.56 20.69
CA GLY A 406 -15.41 3.90 21.95
C GLY A 406 -15.46 2.38 21.82
N ILE A 407 -14.87 1.85 20.73
CA ILE A 407 -14.84 0.43 20.42
C ILE A 407 -13.83 -0.19 21.34
N GLN A 408 -14.32 -1.00 22.26
CA GLN A 408 -13.54 -1.87 23.13
C GLN A 408 -13.68 -3.30 22.64
N GLY A 409 -12.71 -4.14 22.94
CA GLY A 409 -12.76 -5.52 22.52
C GLY A 409 -11.43 -6.24 22.61
N TYR A 410 -11.23 -7.22 21.75
CA TYR A 410 -10.02 -8.01 21.73
C TYR A 410 -9.70 -8.54 20.34
N CYS A 411 -8.45 -8.93 20.14
CA CYS A 411 -7.97 -9.62 18.95
C CYS A 411 -6.99 -10.70 19.36
N VAL A 412 -7.16 -11.92 18.84
CA VAL A 412 -6.24 -13.04 19.08
C VAL A 412 -5.30 -13.17 17.90
N VAL A 413 -3.99 -13.16 18.18
CA VAL A 413 -2.94 -13.36 17.18
C VAL A 413 -2.24 -14.68 17.46
N GLU A 414 -2.13 -15.52 16.44
CA GLU A 414 -1.34 -16.75 16.42
C GLU A 414 0.00 -16.50 15.73
N TYR A 415 1.09 -17.09 16.23
CA TYR A 415 2.43 -16.94 15.67
C TYR A 415 3.34 -18.10 16.06
N THR A 416 4.54 -18.13 15.46
CA THR A 416 5.62 -19.05 15.81
C THR A 416 6.68 -18.35 16.64
N VAL A 417 7.10 -18.98 17.74
CA VAL A 417 8.26 -18.55 18.53
C VAL A 417 9.50 -19.25 17.98
N THR A 418 10.52 -18.50 17.58
CA THR A 418 11.75 -19.01 16.97
C THR A 418 12.70 -19.62 18.01
N GLU A 419 13.74 -20.31 17.54
CA GLU A 419 14.85 -20.81 18.37
C GLU A 419 15.58 -19.69 19.14
N GLN A 420 15.51 -18.45 18.65
CA GLN A 420 16.09 -17.27 19.31
C GLN A 420 15.09 -16.59 20.27
N GLY A 421 13.86 -17.11 20.38
CA GLY A 421 12.82 -16.59 21.25
C GLY A 421 12.11 -15.35 20.68
N THR A 422 12.27 -15.04 19.40
CA THR A 422 11.54 -13.96 18.73
C THR A 422 10.26 -14.49 18.08
N VAL A 423 9.37 -13.59 17.65
CA VAL A 423 8.10 -13.94 17.00
C VAL A 423 8.22 -13.87 15.48
N ARG A 424 7.70 -14.88 14.79
CA ARG A 424 7.63 -14.97 13.31
C ARG A 424 6.22 -15.35 12.87
N ASP A 425 5.86 -14.91 11.66
CA ASP A 425 4.59 -15.20 10.97
C ASP A 425 3.31 -14.95 11.80
N PRO A 426 3.15 -13.76 12.42
CA PRO A 426 1.92 -13.44 13.16
C PRO A 426 0.72 -13.30 12.24
N GLN A 427 -0.37 -13.98 12.59
CA GLN A 427 -1.65 -13.94 11.89
C GLN A 427 -2.79 -13.75 12.89
N VAL A 428 -3.75 -12.90 12.54
CA VAL A 428 -4.97 -12.75 13.34
C VAL A 428 -5.90 -13.91 13.06
N LEU A 429 -6.46 -14.49 14.10
CA LEU A 429 -7.59 -15.40 14.00
C LEU A 429 -8.86 -14.55 13.81
N SER A 430 -9.31 -14.44 12.56
CA SER A 430 -10.37 -13.50 12.16
C SER A 430 -11.72 -13.76 12.86
N ASP A 431 -12.00 -15.00 13.25
CA ASP A 431 -13.15 -15.39 14.06
C ASP A 431 -13.02 -15.00 15.55
N GLN A 432 -11.82 -14.59 15.98
CA GLN A 432 -11.49 -14.20 17.35
C GLN A 432 -10.94 -12.76 17.43
N CYS A 433 -11.36 -11.90 16.50
CA CYS A 433 -11.11 -10.47 16.55
C CYS A 433 -12.43 -9.71 16.53
N THR A 434 -12.68 -8.88 17.54
CA THR A 434 -13.96 -8.18 17.71
C THR A 434 -14.12 -6.99 16.75
N SER A 435 -13.03 -6.52 16.16
CA SER A 435 -13.05 -5.42 15.19
C SER A 435 -11.80 -5.48 14.30
N PRO A 436 -11.95 -5.29 12.97
CA PRO A 436 -10.81 -5.18 12.06
C PRO A 436 -9.80 -4.09 12.44
N LEU A 437 -10.26 -3.06 13.15
CA LEU A 437 -9.41 -1.95 13.60
C LEU A 437 -8.30 -2.42 14.58
N PHE A 438 -8.49 -3.55 15.27
CA PHE A 438 -7.51 -4.08 16.21
C PHE A 438 -6.45 -4.97 15.58
N GLU A 439 -6.65 -5.42 14.34
CA GLU A 439 -5.82 -6.46 13.72
C GLU A 439 -4.36 -6.03 13.58
N GLN A 440 -4.12 -4.94 12.87
CA GLN A 440 -2.77 -4.45 12.57
C GLN A 440 -1.97 -4.13 13.84
N THR A 441 -2.60 -3.40 14.78
CA THR A 441 -1.91 -3.01 16.03
C THR A 441 -1.64 -4.20 16.96
N SER A 442 -2.43 -5.27 16.86
CA SER A 442 -2.18 -6.53 17.57
C SER A 442 -1.00 -7.29 16.97
N ILE A 443 -0.91 -7.36 15.63
CA ILE A 443 0.22 -7.97 14.91
C ILE A 443 1.52 -7.24 15.25
N GLU A 444 1.55 -5.92 15.15
CA GLU A 444 2.74 -5.09 15.45
C GLU A 444 3.21 -5.23 16.90
N ALA A 445 2.29 -5.45 17.83
CA ALA A 445 2.61 -5.71 19.22
C ALA A 445 3.21 -7.11 19.42
N ALA A 446 2.65 -8.14 18.76
CA ALA A 446 3.14 -9.51 18.81
C ALA A 446 4.58 -9.64 18.31
N LEU A 447 4.93 -8.93 17.23
CA LEU A 447 6.30 -8.89 16.69
C LEU A 447 7.36 -8.37 17.68
N LYS A 448 6.93 -7.63 18.71
CA LYS A 448 7.83 -7.06 19.74
C LYS A 448 8.02 -8.00 20.94
N PHE A 449 7.39 -9.18 20.95
CA PHE A 449 7.49 -10.13 22.05
C PHE A 449 8.82 -10.87 22.02
N ILE A 450 9.29 -11.22 23.21
CA ILE A 450 10.47 -12.07 23.40
C ILE A 450 10.09 -13.19 24.37
N TYR A 451 10.46 -14.41 24.01
CA TYR A 451 10.26 -15.63 24.77
C TYR A 451 11.61 -16.24 25.15
N LYS A 452 11.61 -17.05 26.19
CA LYS A 452 12.71 -17.95 26.45
C LYS A 452 12.62 -19.09 25.42
N PRO A 453 13.67 -19.35 24.63
CA PRO A 453 13.69 -20.48 23.70
C PRO A 453 13.33 -21.77 24.42
N ARG A 454 12.49 -22.58 23.79
CA ARG A 454 12.22 -23.94 24.26
C ARG A 454 13.45 -24.77 23.94
N VAL A 455 13.97 -25.48 24.94
CA VAL A 455 15.14 -26.35 24.77
C VAL A 455 14.71 -27.78 25.06
N VAL A 456 14.81 -28.64 24.05
CA VAL A 456 14.58 -30.09 24.14
C VAL A 456 15.89 -30.77 23.80
N ASP A 457 16.38 -31.67 24.66
CA ASP A 457 17.64 -32.40 24.46
C ASP A 457 18.85 -31.49 24.14
N ALA A 458 18.98 -30.38 24.88
CA ALA A 458 20.03 -29.36 24.75
C ALA A 458 20.05 -28.58 23.41
N THR A 459 19.01 -28.71 22.59
CA THR A 459 18.84 -27.95 21.33
C THR A 459 17.61 -27.03 21.44
N ALA A 460 17.74 -25.78 20.97
CA ALA A 460 16.60 -24.87 20.91
C ALA A 460 15.67 -25.28 19.77
N GLU A 461 14.36 -25.31 20.02
CA GLU A 461 13.33 -25.69 19.04
C GLU A 461 12.31 -24.56 18.86
N GLU A 462 11.84 -24.38 17.62
CA GLU A 462 10.73 -23.46 17.33
C GLU A 462 9.41 -24.01 17.91
N VAL A 463 8.55 -23.10 18.38
CA VAL A 463 7.23 -23.43 18.91
C VAL A 463 6.15 -22.75 18.07
N PRO A 464 5.51 -23.47 17.12
CA PRO A 464 4.42 -22.92 16.32
C PRO A 464 3.09 -22.90 17.07
N GLY A 465 2.13 -22.10 16.59
CA GLY A 465 0.75 -22.08 17.10
C GLY A 465 0.59 -21.36 18.44
N VAL A 466 1.55 -20.51 18.83
CA VAL A 466 1.45 -19.73 20.06
C VAL A 466 0.43 -18.61 19.87
N GLN A 467 -0.58 -18.57 20.72
CA GLN A 467 -1.66 -17.58 20.64
C GLN A 467 -1.54 -16.53 21.75
N ASN A 468 -1.86 -15.28 21.41
CA ASN A 468 -1.95 -14.20 22.39
C ASN A 468 -3.17 -13.31 22.14
N LYS A 469 -3.97 -13.13 23.20
CA LYS A 469 -5.14 -12.26 23.20
C LYS A 469 -4.76 -10.84 23.61
N PHE A 470 -4.87 -9.91 22.67
CA PHE A 470 -4.74 -8.48 22.91
C PHE A 470 -6.10 -7.91 23.28
N THR A 471 -6.19 -7.19 24.40
CA THR A 471 -7.44 -6.64 24.91
C THR A 471 -7.38 -5.12 24.94
N TYR A 472 -8.35 -4.47 24.30
CA TYR A 472 -8.48 -3.02 24.17
C TYR A 472 -9.61 -2.55 25.08
N LYS A 473 -9.24 -1.85 26.16
CA LYS A 473 -10.18 -1.30 27.15
C LYS A 473 -9.94 0.18 27.34
N ILE A 474 -11.03 0.95 27.49
CA ILE A 474 -10.99 2.39 27.74
C ILE A 474 -11.31 2.58 29.22
N THR A 475 -10.34 3.08 30.01
CA THR A 475 -10.54 3.46 31.42
C THR A 475 -11.04 4.90 31.52
N GLU A 476 -11.99 5.17 32.44
CA GLU A 476 -12.82 6.39 32.56
C GLU A 476 -12.09 7.75 32.77
N THR A 477 -10.75 7.81 32.75
CA THR A 477 -9.97 9.03 33.02
C THR A 477 -9.56 9.85 31.79
N TYR A 478 -10.20 9.68 30.63
CA TYR A 478 -9.96 10.54 29.48
C TYR A 478 -10.88 11.78 29.49
N THR A 479 -10.47 12.84 30.19
CA THR A 479 -11.06 14.18 30.03
C THR A 479 -10.24 14.99 29.03
N PRO A 480 -10.77 15.37 27.85
CA PRO A 480 -10.05 16.22 26.92
C PRO A 480 -9.97 17.66 27.45
N TYR A 481 -8.84 18.30 27.14
CA TYR A 481 -8.43 19.66 27.53
C TYR A 481 -9.55 20.71 27.41
N LYS A 482 -9.68 21.55 28.44
CA LYS A 482 -10.40 22.83 28.34
C LYS A 482 -9.53 23.82 27.58
N TYR A 483 -10.03 24.37 26.47
CA TYR A 483 -9.55 25.64 25.95
C TYR A 483 -9.95 26.74 26.94
N ASP A 484 -8.95 27.49 27.41
CA ASP A 484 -9.19 28.79 28.05
C ASP A 484 -9.59 29.79 26.96
N GLN A 485 -10.48 30.71 27.32
CA GLN A 485 -11.29 31.55 26.42
C GLN A 485 -10.50 32.44 25.47
#